data_AF-A0A645EL99-F1
#
_entry.id   AF-A0A645EL99-F1
#
_cell.length_a   1.000
_cell.length_b   1.000
_cell.length_c   1.000
_cell.angle_alpha   90.00
_cell.angle_beta   90.00
_cell.angle_gamma   90.00
#
_symmetry.space_group_name_H-M   'P 1'
#
loop_
_entity.id
_entity.type
_entity.pdbx_description
1 polymer ?
#
loop_
_entity_poly.entity_id
_entity_poly.type
_entity_poly.pdbx_seq_one_letter_code
_entity_poly.pdbx_strand_id
1 'polypeptide(L)' 'MDGITPLDSGIRVLGASSDHLILDVTESKYDYRVGDVVDFYMDYGCLLQAMTSPYVSKYYVG' A
#
# COMPACT_ATOMS: atom_id res chain seq x y z
N MET A 1 11.08 2.42 6.10
CA MET A 1 9.96 2.47 5.14
C MET A 1 8.91 1.62 5.80
N ASP A 2 8.30 2.24 6.80
CA ASP A 2 7.45 1.63 7.81
C ASP A 2 6.18 2.47 7.84
N GLY A 3 5.08 1.87 8.27
CA GLY A 3 3.82 2.60 8.38
C GLY A 3 2.85 2.40 7.23
N ILE A 4 3.02 1.38 6.38
CA ILE A 4 1.93 0.86 5.56
C ILE A 4 1.53 -0.53 6.05
N THR A 5 0.23 -0.81 6.08
CA THR A 5 -0.31 -2.13 6.42
C THR A 5 -1.36 -2.50 5.39
N PRO A 6 -1.26 -3.66 4.72
CA PRO A 6 -2.27 -4.08 3.76
C PRO A 6 -3.67 -4.10 4.38
N LEU A 7 -4.66 -3.63 3.63
CA LEU A 7 -6.06 -3.68 4.05
C LEU A 7 -6.57 -5.13 4.08
N ASP A 8 -6.10 -5.93 3.14
CA ASP A 8 -6.33 -7.37 3.06
C ASP A 8 -5.41 -8.11 4.05
N SER A 9 -6.02 -8.75 5.05
CA SER A 9 -5.30 -9.48 6.10
C SER A 9 -4.53 -10.71 5.59
N GLY A 10 -4.82 -11.19 4.38
CA GLY A 10 -4.08 -12.30 3.75
C GLY A 10 -2.82 -11.84 3.01
N ILE A 11 -2.53 -10.54 2.99
CA ILE A 11 -1.33 -9.99 2.35
C ILE A 11 -0.26 -9.68 3.39
N ARG A 12 0.99 -10.03 3.07
CA ARG A 12 2.16 -9.73 3.90
C ARG A 12 3.21 -8.98 3.08
N VAL A 13 3.75 -7.90 3.65
CA VAL A 13 4.88 -7.18 3.05
C VAL A 13 6.16 -7.95 3.34
N LEU A 14 6.87 -8.39 2.30
CA LEU A 14 8.14 -9.10 2.44
C LEU A 14 9.36 -8.17 2.39
N GLY A 15 9.24 -7.04 1.69
CA GLY A 15 10.30 -6.05 1.57
C GLY A 15 9.91 -4.91 0.63
N ALA A 16 10.62 -3.79 0.74
CA ALA A 16 10.37 -2.60 -0.06
C ALA A 16 11.67 -1.88 -0.42
N SER A 17 11.66 -1.24 -1.58
CA SER A 17 12.70 -0.38 -2.15
C SER A 17 12.06 0.95 -2.59
N SER A 18 12.88 1.90 -3.05
CA SER A 18 12.41 3.19 -3.58
C SER A 18 11.44 3.06 -4.76
N ASP A 19 11.55 1.99 -5.54
CA ASP A 19 10.84 1.79 -6.81
C ASP A 19 9.94 0.54 -6.83
N HIS A 20 10.04 -0.33 -5.83
CA HIS A 20 9.28 -1.59 -5.81
C HIS A 20 8.91 -2.03 -4.39
N LEU A 21 7.77 -2.72 -4.27
CA LEU A 21 7.25 -3.33 -3.05
C LEU A 21 6.97 -4.81 -3.33
N ILE A 22 7.45 -5.70 -2.47
CA ILE A 22 7.24 -7.15 -2.58
C ILE A 22 6.17 -7.58 -1.57
N LEU A 23 5.12 -8.19 -2.09
CA LEU A 23 3.97 -8.68 -1.32
C LEU A 23 3.82 -10.19 -1.50
N ASP A 24 3.60 -10.89 -0.40
CA ASP A 24 3.06 -12.24 -0.40
C ASP A 24 1.54 -12.15 -0.29
N VAL A 25 0.84 -12.69 -1.29
CA VAL A 25 -0.63 -12.67 -1.37
C VAL A 25 -1.23 -14.08 -1.25
N THR A 26 -0.42 -15.08 -0.90
CA THR A 26 -0.81 -16.50 -0.93
C THR A 26 -2.01 -16.82 -0.04
N GLU A 27 -2.18 -16.10 1.07
CA GLU A 27 -3.28 -16.30 2.02
C GLU A 27 -4.48 -15.38 1.75
N SER A 28 -4.41 -14.51 0.72
CA SER A 28 -5.55 -13.69 0.33
C SER A 28 -6.67 -14.55 -0.25
N LYS A 29 -7.91 -14.15 0.02
CA LYS A 29 -9.11 -14.71 -0.63
C LYS A 29 -9.34 -14.13 -2.02
N TYR A 30 -8.64 -13.05 -2.36
CA TYR A 30 -8.74 -12.38 -3.65
C TYR A 30 -7.61 -12.87 -4.57
N ASP A 31 -7.97 -13.28 -5.79
CA ASP A 31 -7.03 -13.71 -6.83
C ASP A 31 -6.42 -12.49 -7.53
N TYR A 32 -5.42 -11.85 -6.91
CA TYR A 32 -4.76 -10.68 -7.47
C TYR A 32 -4.09 -10.96 -8.80
N ARG A 33 -4.34 -10.10 -9.77
CA ARG A 33 -3.76 -10.15 -11.12
C ARG A 33 -3.05 -8.84 -11.45
N VAL A 34 -2.22 -8.90 -12.48
CA VAL A 34 -1.53 -7.71 -12.98
C VAL A 34 -2.56 -6.66 -13.42
N GLY A 35 -2.45 -5.45 -12.87
CA GLY A 35 -3.38 -4.35 -13.08
C GLY A 35 -4.33 -4.09 -11.91
N ASP A 36 -4.42 -5.02 -10.95
CA ASP A 36 -5.23 -4.82 -9.76
C ASP A 36 -4.61 -3.81 -8.79
N VAL A 37 -5.47 -3.20 -7.97
CA VAL A 37 -5.08 -2.24 -6.94
C VAL A 37 -5.01 -2.95 -5.59
N VAL A 38 -3.98 -2.63 -4.82
CA VAL A 38 -3.83 -3.09 -3.43
C VAL A 38 -3.93 -1.88 -2.51
N ASP A 39 -4.87 -1.94 -1.57
CA ASP A 39 -5.11 -0.87 -0.61
C ASP A 39 -4.31 -1.09 0.68
N PHE A 40 -3.85 0.02 1.26
CA PHE A 40 -3.07 0.02 2.49
C PHE A 40 -3.63 1.04 3.48
N TYR A 41 -3.65 0.67 4.75
CA TYR A 41 -3.64 1.64 5.83
C TYR A 41 -2.28 2.29 5.93
N MET A 42 -2.27 3.58 6.24
CA MET A 42 -1.07 4.36 6.49
C MET A 42 -1.05 4.81 7.94
N ASP A 43 0.12 4.74 8.58
CA ASP A 43 0.35 5.46 9.82
C ASP A 43 0.50 6.97 9.56
N TYR A 44 0.62 7.74 10.63
CA TYR A 44 0.73 9.18 10.53
C TYR A 44 1.96 9.65 9.72
N GLY A 45 3.11 8.98 9.89
CA GLY A 45 4.35 9.37 9.21
C GLY A 45 4.29 9.11 7.71
N CYS A 46 3.72 7.97 7.31
CA CYS A 46 3.48 7.62 5.92
C CYS A 46 2.46 8.56 5.28
N LEU A 47 1.34 8.83 5.98
CA LEU A 47 0.32 9.75 5.50
C LEU A 47 0.87 11.17 5.29
N LEU A 48 1.64 11.70 6.24
CA LEU A 48 2.23 13.04 6.12
C LEU A 48 3.17 13.14 4.91
N GLN A 49 4.00 12.11 4.69
CA GLN A 49 4.88 12.03 3.50
C GLN A 49 4.06 11.97 2.21
N ALA A 50 3.01 11.15 2.16
CA ALA A 50 2.13 11.04 1.00
C ALA A 50 1.41 12.37 0.69
N MET A 51 0.93 13.06 1.73
CA MET A 51 0.22 14.34 1.58
C MET A 51 1.12 15.47 1.07
N THR A 52 2.41 15.45 1.42
CA THR A 52 3.40 16.45 1.00
C THR A 52 4.11 16.11 -0.32
N SER A 53 4.00 14.87 -0.80
CA SER A 53 4.65 14.41 -2.03
C SER A 53 3.90 14.88 -3.29
N PRO A 54 4.58 15.44 -4.31
CA PRO A 54 3.95 15.79 -5.58
C PRO A 54 3.59 14.57 -6.44
N TYR A 55 4.13 13.38 -6.12
CA TYR A 55 3.93 12.15 -6.90
C TYR A 55 2.70 11.34 -6.45
N VAL A 56 2.04 11.77 -5.37
CA VAL A 56 0.83 11.13 -4.84
C VAL A 56 -0.37 11.99 -5.20
N SER A 57 -1.34 11.39 -5.89
CA SER A 57 -2.63 12.02 -6.18
C SER A 57 -3.52 11.97 -4.93
N LYS A 58 -4.24 13.06 -4.64
CA LYS A 58 -5.16 13.14 -3.50
C LYS A 58 -6.58 13.34 -4.01
N TYR A 59 -7.49 12.54 -3.50
CA TYR A 59 -8.91 12.62 -3.79
C TYR A 59 -9.65 12.89 -2.48
N TYR A 60 -10.48 13.92 -2.45
CA TYR A 60 -11.27 14.31 -1.29
C TYR A 60 -12.74 13.95 -1.54
N VAL A 61 -13.35 13.23 -0.61
CA VAL A 61 -14.78 12.90 -0.65
C VAL A 61 -15.46 13.83 0.34
N GLY A 62 -16.42 14.63 -0.15
CA GLY A 62 -17.16 15.62 0.63
C GLY A 62 -18.33 15.03 1.40
#